data_AF-A0A3R7J9F6-F1
#
_entry.id   AF-A0A3R7J9F6-F1
#
_cell.length_a   1.000
_cell.length_b   1.000
_cell.length_c   1.000
_cell.angle_alpha   90.00
_cell.angle_beta   90.00
_cell.angle_gamma   90.00
#
_symmetry.space_group_name_H-M   'P 1'
#
loop_
_entity.id
_entity.type
_entity.pdbx_description
1 polymer ?
#
loop_
_entity_poly.entity_id
_entity_poly.type
_entity_poly.pdbx_seq_one_letter_code
_entity_poly.pdbx_strand_id
1 'polypeptide(L)'
;MDWARASRGAGWIDPALWVIWLIAGGHTPDRAELRAAVLPDWREAPRTAVDAFARASARLWEAIAGADEDPWTARMEAAARAWAGHRDGVGW
;
A
#
# COMPACT_ATOMS: atom_id res chain seq x y z
N MET A 1 -9.72 -4.86 -27.84
CA MET A 1 -10.34 -4.52 -26.54
C MET A 1 -9.37 -3.61 -25.81
N ASP A 2 -9.82 -2.39 -25.51
CA ASP A 2 -9.04 -1.30 -24.93
C ASP A 2 -8.82 -1.50 -23.41
N TRP A 3 -7.88 -2.37 -23.04
CA TRP A 3 -7.38 -2.44 -21.66
C TRP A 3 -6.51 -1.22 -21.30
N ALA A 4 -6.10 -0.43 -22.29
CA ALA A 4 -5.26 0.75 -22.13
C ALA A 4 -5.96 1.94 -21.44
N ARG A 5 -7.25 1.85 -21.10
CA ARG A 5 -8.00 2.94 -20.46
C ARG A 5 -8.08 2.86 -18.93
N ALA A 6 -7.69 1.74 -18.32
CA ALA A 6 -7.54 1.65 -16.86
C ALA A 6 -6.27 2.39 -16.37
N SER A 7 -5.32 2.66 -17.27
CA SER A 7 -3.97 3.19 -16.98
C SER A 7 -3.85 4.72 -16.95
N ARG A 8 -4.96 5.48 -16.90
CA ARG A 8 -4.90 6.88 -16.45
C ARG A 8 -5.01 7.01 -14.93
N GLY A 9 -5.03 5.89 -14.21
CA GLY A 9 -4.66 5.87 -12.80
C GLY A 9 -3.19 6.25 -12.63
N ALA A 10 -2.82 6.76 -11.47
CA ALA A 10 -1.43 7.11 -11.21
C ALA A 10 -0.58 5.83 -11.21
N GLY A 11 0.45 5.74 -12.07
CA GLY A 11 1.25 4.51 -12.27
C GLY A 11 1.91 3.95 -11.01
N TRP A 12 1.99 4.77 -9.95
CA TRP A 12 2.49 4.37 -8.64
C TRP A 12 1.51 3.57 -7.78
N ILE A 13 0.22 3.46 -8.16
CA ILE A 13 -0.78 2.70 -7.38
C ILE A 13 -0.48 1.20 -7.36
N ASP A 14 -0.08 0.61 -8.49
CA ASP A 14 0.27 -0.82 -8.54
C ASP A 14 1.49 -1.14 -7.64
N PRO A 15 2.60 -0.36 -7.69
CA PRO A 15 3.68 -0.46 -6.70
C PRO A 15 3.20 -0.28 -5.24
N ALA A 16 2.28 0.64 -4.97
CA ALA A 16 1.74 0.88 -3.63
C ALA A 16 0.98 -0.33 -3.07
N LEU A 17 0.15 -0.97 -3.91
CA LEU A 17 -0.51 -2.23 -3.55
C LEU A 17 0.52 -3.32 -3.28
N TRP A 18 1.56 -3.40 -4.10
CA TRP A 18 2.64 -4.38 -3.92
C TRP A 18 3.39 -4.20 -2.60
N VAL A 19 3.59 -2.97 -2.11
CA VAL A 19 4.16 -2.71 -0.78
C VAL A 19 3.36 -3.41 0.32
N ILE A 20 2.02 -3.30 0.31
CA ILE A 20 1.15 -3.97 1.28
C ILE A 20 1.34 -5.48 1.22
N TRP A 21 1.39 -6.06 0.02
CA TRP A 21 1.62 -7.49 -0.17
C TRP A 21 2.98 -7.96 0.34
N LEU A 22 4.04 -7.17 0.15
CA LEU A 22 5.37 -7.48 0.66
C LEU A 22 5.39 -7.48 2.19
N ILE A 23 4.71 -6.52 2.81
CA ILE A 23 4.60 -6.42 4.27
C ILE A 23 3.80 -7.59 4.82
N ALA A 24 2.66 -7.92 4.20
CA ALA A 24 1.91 -9.12 4.53
C ALA A 24 2.81 -10.37 4.41
N GLY A 25 3.70 -10.41 3.42
CA GLY A 25 4.71 -11.46 3.24
C GLY A 25 5.89 -11.43 4.22
N GLY A 26 5.89 -10.54 5.22
CA GLY A 26 6.90 -10.48 6.29
C GLY A 26 8.00 -9.44 6.10
N HIS A 27 7.93 -8.59 5.08
CA HIS A 27 8.85 -7.44 4.97
C HIS A 27 8.45 -6.34 5.97
N THR A 28 9.43 -5.59 6.44
CA THR A 28 9.16 -4.33 7.16
C THR A 28 8.73 -3.24 6.15
N PRO A 29 7.96 -2.21 6.57
CA PRO A 29 7.53 -1.15 5.66
C PRO A 29 8.66 -0.47 4.89
N ASP A 30 9.78 -0.17 5.54
CA ASP A 30 10.97 0.43 4.92
C ASP A 30 11.55 -0.47 3.82
N ARG A 31 11.68 -1.78 4.08
CA ARG A 31 12.18 -2.74 3.10
C ARG A 31 11.22 -2.92 1.93
N ALA A 32 9.92 -2.89 2.19
CA ALA A 32 8.91 -2.99 1.15
C ALA A 32 8.93 -1.76 0.21
N GLU A 33 9.04 -0.54 0.75
CA GLU A 33 9.20 0.67 -0.08
C GLU A 33 10.50 0.66 -0.89
N LEU A 34 11.60 0.16 -0.31
CA LEU A 34 12.86 -0.02 -1.04
C LEU A 34 12.73 -0.99 -2.22
N ARG A 35 11.87 -2.01 -2.13
CA ARG A 35 11.55 -2.89 -3.27
C ARG A 35 10.73 -2.17 -4.32
N ALA A 36 9.74 -1.37 -3.93
CA ALA A 36 8.95 -0.58 -4.86
C ALA A 36 9.80 0.50 -5.57
N ALA A 37 10.84 1.03 -4.91
CA ALA A 37 11.74 2.05 -5.46
C ALA A 37 12.52 1.64 -6.73
N VAL A 38 12.55 0.36 -7.08
CA VAL A 38 13.11 -0.08 -8.38
C VAL A 38 12.23 0.36 -9.56
N LEU A 39 10.94 0.59 -9.33
CA LEU A 39 9.96 0.95 -10.35
C LEU A 39 9.99 2.47 -10.59
N PRO A 40 10.14 2.95 -11.84
CA PRO A 40 10.17 4.39 -12.15
C PRO A 40 8.94 5.14 -11.63
N ASP A 41 7.74 4.61 -11.87
CA ASP A 41 6.49 5.25 -11.51
C ASP A 41 6.36 5.47 -10.00
N TRP A 42 6.90 4.57 -9.18
CA TRP A 42 6.94 4.73 -7.73
C TRP A 42 7.84 5.89 -7.30
N ARG A 43 9.00 6.05 -7.95
CA ARG A 43 9.94 7.12 -7.64
C ARG A 43 9.39 8.51 -7.96
N GLU A 44 8.49 8.59 -8.94
CA GLU A 44 7.82 9.84 -9.34
C GLU A 44 6.51 10.10 -8.58
N ALA A 45 6.12 9.20 -7.69
CA ALA A 45 4.89 9.32 -6.91
C ALA A 45 4.91 10.53 -5.98
N PRO A 46 3.87 11.40 -5.99
CA PRO A 46 3.77 12.47 -5.02
C PRO A 46 3.69 11.88 -3.60
N ARG A 47 4.62 12.25 -2.72
CA ARG A 47 4.70 11.73 -1.35
C ARG A 47 3.35 11.81 -0.61
N THR A 48 2.67 12.94 -0.72
CA THR A 48 1.36 13.18 -0.09
C THR A 48 0.26 12.28 -0.63
N ALA A 49 0.34 11.90 -1.91
CA ALA A 49 -0.61 10.97 -2.52
C ALA A 49 -0.36 9.53 -2.04
N VAL A 50 0.91 9.13 -1.89
CA VAL A 50 1.28 7.84 -1.28
C VAL A 50 0.87 7.79 0.19
N ASP A 51 1.07 8.87 0.95
CA ASP A 51 0.62 8.99 2.35
C ASP A 51 -0.92 8.83 2.45
N ALA A 52 -1.66 9.53 1.58
CA ALA A 52 -3.11 9.42 1.54
C ALA A 52 -3.59 8.02 1.15
N PHE A 53 -2.92 7.39 0.18
CA PHE A 53 -3.21 6.03 -0.24
C PHE A 53 -2.97 5.03 0.88
N ALA A 54 -1.83 5.09 1.58
CA ALA A 54 -1.53 4.19 2.68
C ALA A 54 -2.61 4.26 3.79
N ARG A 55 -3.01 5.47 4.20
CA ARG A 55 -4.12 5.66 5.16
C ARG A 55 -5.46 5.14 4.63
N ALA A 56 -5.75 5.37 3.35
CA ALA A 56 -6.99 4.88 2.73
C ALA A 56 -7.01 3.35 2.68
N SER A 57 -5.88 2.71 2.35
CA SER A 57 -5.75 1.25 2.36
C SER A 57 -5.92 0.67 3.76
N ALA A 58 -5.36 1.29 4.80
CA ALA A 58 -5.56 0.83 6.18
C ALA A 58 -7.04 0.84 6.57
N ARG A 59 -7.78 1.90 6.25
CA ARG A 59 -9.24 1.98 6.49
C ARG A 59 -10.03 0.98 5.65
N LEU A 60 -9.63 0.77 4.41
CA LEU A 60 -10.26 -0.19 3.52
C LEU A 60 -10.14 -1.61 4.08
N TRP A 61 -8.94 -2.02 4.46
CA TRP A 61 -8.73 -3.36 5.00
C TRP A 61 -9.40 -3.57 6.35
N GLU A 62 -9.45 -2.54 7.20
CA GLU A 62 -10.24 -2.57 8.44
C GLU A 62 -11.74 -2.80 8.17
N ALA A 63 -12.28 -2.18 7.11
CA ALA A 63 -13.66 -2.40 6.72
C ALA A 63 -13.90 -3.80 6.11
N ILE A 64 -12.91 -4.36 5.40
CA ILE A 64 -12.97 -5.71 4.80
C ILE A 64 -12.87 -6.79 5.89
N ALA A 65 -11.97 -6.61 6.86
CA ALA A 65 -11.78 -7.48 8.03
C ALA A 65 -13.08 -7.75 8.76
N GLY A 66 -13.87 -6.70 9.00
CA GLY A 66 -15.16 -6.82 9.66
C GLY A 66 -15.04 -7.47 11.05
N ALA A 67 -16.08 -8.21 11.44
CA ALA A 67 -16.15 -8.84 12.77
C ALA A 67 -15.72 -10.32 12.81
N ASP A 68 -15.64 -10.99 11.66
CA ASP A 68 -15.32 -12.42 11.55
C ASP A 68 -14.22 -12.59 10.51
N GLU A 69 -13.01 -12.27 10.95
CA GLU A 69 -11.86 -12.09 10.07
C GLU A 69 -11.13 -13.41 9.81
N ASP A 70 -11.01 -13.81 8.54
CA ASP A 70 -10.16 -14.92 8.17
C ASP A 70 -8.67 -14.55 8.30
N PRO A 71 -7.77 -15.53 8.53
CA PRO A 71 -6.35 -15.22 8.78
C PRO A 71 -5.63 -14.47 7.66
N TRP A 72 -6.10 -14.57 6.41
CA TRP A 72 -5.49 -13.85 5.31
C TRP A 72 -5.90 -12.38 5.33
N THR A 73 -7.17 -12.08 5.58
CA THR A 73 -7.66 -10.69 5.72
C THR A 73 -6.98 -9.98 6.90
N ALA A 74 -6.82 -10.67 8.04
CA ALA A 74 -6.08 -10.17 9.22
C ALA A 74 -4.66 -9.75 8.89
N ARG A 75 -3.99 -10.53 8.05
CA ARG A 75 -2.62 -10.24 7.63
C ARG A 75 -2.56 -9.03 6.70
N MET A 76 -3.54 -8.86 5.82
CA MET A 76 -3.61 -7.70 4.93
C MET A 76 -3.95 -6.41 5.68
N GLU A 77 -4.86 -6.48 6.64
CA GLU A 77 -5.20 -5.37 7.53
C GLU A 77 -3.99 -4.94 8.36
N ALA A 78 -3.32 -5.88 9.03
CA ALA A 78 -2.11 -5.60 9.80
C ALA A 78 -1.00 -4.99 8.93
N ALA A 79 -0.82 -5.50 7.70
CA ALA A 79 0.16 -4.96 6.76
C ALA A 79 -0.16 -3.52 6.33
N ALA A 80 -1.42 -3.24 5.99
CA ALA A 80 -1.85 -1.91 5.59
C ALA A 80 -1.75 -0.90 6.73
N ARG A 81 -2.11 -1.29 7.97
CA ARG A 81 -1.94 -0.47 9.17
C ARG A 81 -0.47 -0.20 9.48
N ALA A 82 0.39 -1.21 9.40
CA ALA A 82 1.83 -1.07 9.63
C ALA A 82 2.46 -0.10 8.62
N TRP A 83 2.06 -0.18 7.35
CA TRP A 83 2.54 0.76 6.33
C TRP A 83 2.04 2.18 6.59
N ALA A 84 0.75 2.37 6.86
CA ALA A 84 0.20 3.70 7.18
C ALA A 84 0.90 4.34 8.40
N GLY A 85 1.12 3.57 9.47
CA GLY A 85 1.84 4.04 10.66
C GLY A 85 3.29 4.42 10.36
N HIS A 86 3.98 3.66 9.50
CA HIS A 86 5.31 4.03 9.02
C HIS A 86 5.29 5.37 8.28
N ARG A 87 4.35 5.58 7.34
CA ARG A 87 4.23 6.82 6.56
C ARG A 87 3.89 8.03 7.42
N ASP A 88 3.00 7.88 8.41
CA ASP A 88 2.59 8.95 9.31
C ASP A 88 3.72 9.32 10.31
N GLY A 89 4.55 8.36 10.72
CA GLY A 89 5.71 8.59 11.59
C GLY A 89 6.91 9.25 10.91
N VAL A 90 6.92 9.39 9.59
CA VAL A 90 8.01 10.03 8.81
C VAL A 90 7.71 11.52 8.57
N GLY A 91 6.74 12.11 9.29
CA GLY A 91 6.37 13.53 9.19
C GLY A 91 7.00 14.40 10.28
N TRP A 92 8.10 15.08 9.91
CA TRP A 92 8.94 16.04 10.66
C TRP A 92 9.96 15.46 11.64
#